data_AF-X0RY41-F1
#
_entry.id   AF-X0RY41-F1
#
_cell.length_a   1.000
_cell.length_b   1.000
_cell.length_c   1.000
_cell.angle_alpha   90.00
_cell.angle_beta   90.00
_cell.angle_gamma   90.00
#
_symmetry.space_group_name_H-M   'P 1'
#
loop_
_entity.id
_entity.type
_entity.pdbx_description
1 polymer ?
#
loop_
_entity_poly.entity_id
_entity_poly.type
_entity_poly.pdbx_seq_one_letter_code
_entity_poly.pdbx_strand_id
1 'polypeptide(L)'
;DAAAKVVAEVLKVPFEKVGIYNGIDTRTTVFDVNTHATRGIYCGCGAIKYVAEKVKEILLNYAATLFKDLPENLELTCNKKLGQAIIYPREIPQNYMTVGEIAEHAHITSWGTISYTDTLRQKNCPPCFITHFVEVEVNTKTGEISIPRAVIMGDSGTVINPDLWEGQIIGAFSRGLGFSLLEETEYDLNNGKLGCNGMITDYKIPTALDMPKIDNIIVRSAHTYEPTGPFGAKGIGEAALSSVGSAIANAIYNAIGIRFYELPITPEKVLKALREKEAKNEEGRG
;
A
#
# COMPACT_ATOMS: atom_id res chain seq x y z
N ASP A 1 0.32 4.36 -11.38
CA ASP A 1 -1.01 3.72 -11.28
C ASP A 1 -1.97 4.32 -10.26
N ALA A 2 -1.74 4.19 -8.94
CA ALA A 2 -2.72 4.67 -7.94
C ALA A 2 -3.08 6.16 -8.12
N ALA A 3 -2.06 7.00 -8.31
CA ALA A 3 -2.22 8.41 -8.67
C ALA A 3 -3.07 8.64 -9.93
N ALA A 4 -2.84 7.87 -10.99
CA ALA A 4 -3.58 7.98 -12.24
C ALA A 4 -5.05 7.54 -12.08
N LYS A 5 -5.30 6.47 -11.30
CA LYS A 5 -6.66 6.04 -10.94
C LYS A 5 -7.42 7.14 -10.19
N VAL A 6 -6.73 7.86 -9.28
CA VAL A 6 -7.33 8.99 -8.56
C VAL A 6 -7.72 10.13 -9.49
N VAL A 7 -6.83 10.53 -10.41
CA VAL A 7 -7.14 11.57 -11.42
C VAL A 7 -8.28 11.12 -12.34
N ALA A 8 -8.23 9.88 -12.84
CA ALA A 8 -9.25 9.30 -13.69
C ALA A 8 -10.63 9.31 -13.01
N GLU A 9 -10.69 8.99 -11.71
CA GLU A 9 -11.91 8.98 -10.93
C GLU A 9 -12.48 10.39 -10.70
N VAL A 10 -11.63 11.39 -10.40
CA VAL A 10 -12.06 12.78 -10.21
C VAL A 10 -12.58 13.38 -11.51
N LEU A 11 -11.81 13.25 -12.59
CA LEU A 11 -12.11 13.85 -13.90
C LEU A 11 -13.01 12.99 -14.78
N LYS A 12 -13.36 11.78 -14.32
CA LYS A 12 -14.20 10.80 -15.03
C LYS A 12 -13.70 10.50 -16.44
N VAL A 13 -12.39 10.49 -16.63
CA VAL A 13 -11.75 10.11 -17.90
C VAL A 13 -11.31 8.64 -17.84
N PRO A 14 -11.20 7.94 -18.98
CA PRO A 14 -10.58 6.62 -19.01
C PRO A 14 -9.15 6.66 -18.46
N PHE A 15 -8.76 5.59 -17.75
CA PHE A 15 -7.45 5.50 -17.09
C PHE A 15 -6.30 5.69 -18.08
N GLU A 16 -6.45 5.19 -19.30
CA GLU A 16 -5.47 5.23 -20.39
C GLU A 16 -5.24 6.66 -20.92
N LYS A 17 -6.15 7.58 -20.61
CA LYS A 17 -6.04 9.01 -20.97
C LYS A 17 -5.32 9.83 -19.90
N VAL A 18 -4.93 9.23 -18.78
CA VAL A 18 -4.18 9.90 -17.72
C VAL A 18 -2.68 9.61 -17.86
N GLY A 19 -1.93 10.61 -18.30
CA GLY A 19 -0.47 10.54 -18.32
C GLY A 19 0.14 10.94 -16.97
N ILE A 20 1.10 10.15 -16.50
CA ILE A 20 2.00 10.54 -15.40
C ILE A 20 3.38 10.79 -16.00
N TYR A 21 3.98 11.93 -15.68
CA TYR A 21 5.36 12.21 -16.06
C TYR A 21 6.32 11.39 -15.20
N ASN A 22 7.08 10.48 -15.83
CA ASN A 22 7.99 9.56 -15.15
C ASN A 22 9.40 10.13 -14.93
N GLY A 23 9.72 11.30 -15.48
CA GLY A 23 11.04 11.94 -15.35
C GLY A 23 11.19 12.72 -14.05
N ILE A 24 10.91 12.09 -12.90
CA ILE A 24 10.93 12.76 -11.59
C ILE A 24 12.29 13.42 -11.37
N ASP A 25 12.29 14.75 -11.33
CA ASP A 25 13.48 15.59 -11.24
C ASP A 25 13.12 16.85 -10.45
N THR A 26 14.03 17.30 -9.59
CA THR A 26 13.85 18.52 -8.78
C THR A 26 13.70 19.79 -9.63
N ARG A 27 14.06 19.73 -10.92
CA ARG A 27 13.90 20.81 -11.91
C ARG A 27 12.52 20.85 -12.57
N THR A 28 11.79 19.73 -12.62
CA THR A 28 10.57 19.58 -13.42
C THR A 28 9.34 19.15 -12.60
N THR A 29 9.55 18.59 -11.40
CA THR A 29 8.48 18.15 -10.51
C THR A 29 8.39 19.02 -9.28
N VAL A 30 7.16 19.26 -8.81
CA VAL A 30 6.92 20.01 -7.57
C VAL A 30 7.54 19.29 -6.38
N PHE A 31 8.03 20.06 -5.43
CA PHE A 31 8.69 19.51 -4.24
C PHE A 31 7.73 18.61 -3.44
N ASP A 32 8.21 17.41 -3.11
CA ASP A 32 7.64 16.52 -2.11
C ASP A 32 8.76 16.05 -1.18
N VAL A 33 8.46 15.88 0.10
CA VAL A 33 9.49 15.55 1.12
C VAL A 33 10.15 14.18 0.89
N ASN A 34 9.55 13.31 0.06
CA ASN A 34 9.91 11.93 -0.33
C ASN A 34 8.87 10.88 0.10
N THR A 35 8.97 9.65 -0.42
CA THR A 35 8.10 8.52 -0.04
C THR A 35 8.67 7.78 1.18
N HIS A 36 8.10 8.02 2.36
CA HIS A 36 8.38 7.34 3.64
C HIS A 36 7.13 7.36 4.52
N ALA A 37 7.14 6.73 5.70
CA ALA A 37 6.03 6.81 6.67
C ALA A 37 4.66 6.44 6.07
N THR A 38 4.67 5.56 5.06
CA THR A 38 3.48 5.10 4.34
C THR A 38 2.60 6.24 3.77
N ARG A 39 3.21 7.39 3.48
CA ARG A 39 2.47 8.61 3.11
C ARG A 39 2.03 8.70 1.65
N GLY A 40 2.48 7.79 0.79
CA GLY A 40 2.29 7.88 -0.67
C GLY A 40 0.82 8.01 -1.09
N ILE A 41 -0.07 7.15 -0.56
CA ILE A 41 -1.50 7.25 -0.82
C ILE A 41 -2.11 8.45 -0.09
N TYR A 42 -1.94 8.52 1.23
CA TYR A 42 -2.66 9.52 2.03
C TYR A 42 -2.25 10.97 1.71
N CYS A 43 -0.96 11.26 1.66
CA CYS A 43 -0.43 12.60 1.34
C CYS A 43 -0.33 12.80 -0.17
N GLY A 44 0.34 11.89 -0.89
CA GLY A 44 0.58 12.03 -2.32
C GLY A 44 -0.71 12.03 -3.13
N CYS A 45 -1.54 10.98 -2.99
CA CYS A 45 -2.84 10.95 -3.67
C CYS A 45 -3.84 11.96 -3.09
N GLY A 46 -3.69 12.38 -1.83
CA GLY A 46 -4.45 13.49 -1.25
C GLY A 46 -4.23 14.80 -2.00
N ALA A 47 -2.96 15.17 -2.25
CA ALA A 47 -2.60 16.36 -3.01
C ALA A 47 -3.07 16.26 -4.47
N ILE A 48 -2.90 15.09 -5.09
CA ILE A 48 -3.34 14.83 -6.48
C ILE A 48 -4.87 14.96 -6.61
N LYS A 49 -5.63 14.37 -5.67
CA LYS A 49 -7.09 14.51 -5.64
C LYS A 49 -7.49 15.98 -5.53
N TYR A 50 -6.89 16.72 -4.60
CA TYR A 50 -7.17 18.15 -4.40
C TYR A 50 -6.92 18.97 -5.68
N VAL A 51 -5.77 18.78 -6.34
CA VAL A 51 -5.46 19.46 -7.60
C VAL A 51 -6.43 19.06 -8.71
N ALA A 52 -6.76 17.76 -8.82
CA ALA A 52 -7.72 17.28 -9.81
C ALA A 52 -9.14 17.85 -9.57
N GLU A 53 -9.54 18.06 -8.32
CA GLU A 53 -10.82 18.70 -7.99
C GLU A 53 -10.82 20.18 -8.41
N LYS A 54 -9.70 20.89 -8.29
CA LYS A 54 -9.57 22.26 -8.82
C LYS A 54 -9.58 22.33 -10.34
N VAL A 55 -8.95 21.37 -11.01
CA VAL A 55 -9.07 21.22 -12.47
C VAL A 55 -10.53 20.96 -12.88
N LYS A 56 -11.24 20.12 -12.13
CA LYS A 56 -12.68 19.86 -12.35
C LYS A 56 -13.53 21.13 -12.17
N GLU A 57 -13.25 21.95 -11.15
CA GLU A 57 -13.93 23.24 -10.94
C GLU A 57 -13.75 24.17 -12.15
N ILE A 58 -12.52 24.34 -12.65
CA ILE A 58 -12.23 25.17 -13.84
C ILE A 58 -12.99 24.64 -15.06
N LEU A 59 -12.94 23.32 -15.27
CA LEU A 59 -13.62 22.66 -16.39
C LEU A 59 -15.15 22.87 -16.33
N LEU A 60 -15.77 22.73 -15.16
CA LEU A 60 -17.21 22.95 -14.98
C LEU A 60 -17.60 24.42 -15.15
N ASN A 61 -16.76 25.37 -14.74
CA ASN A 61 -17.01 26.79 -14.96
C ASN A 61 -16.99 27.16 -16.46
N TYR A 62 -16.10 26.55 -17.24
CA TYR A 62 -16.07 26.76 -18.69
C TYR A 62 -17.29 26.13 -19.35
N ALA A 63 -17.64 24.90 -18.95
CA ALA A 63 -18.84 24.23 -19.42
C ALA A 63 -20.12 25.03 -19.10
N ALA A 64 -20.21 25.58 -17.89
CA ALA A 64 -21.33 26.42 -17.43
C ALA A 64 -21.57 27.63 -18.35
N THR A 65 -20.50 28.27 -18.81
CA THR A 65 -20.59 29.38 -19.76
C THR A 65 -21.14 28.93 -21.12
N LEU A 66 -20.78 27.74 -21.59
CA LEU A 66 -21.26 27.18 -22.86
C LEU A 66 -22.72 26.74 -22.79
N PHE A 67 -23.11 26.08 -21.70
CA PHE A 67 -24.48 25.65 -21.46
C PHE A 67 -25.41 26.77 -20.99
N LYS A 68 -24.85 27.94 -20.62
CA LYS A 68 -25.58 29.07 -20.00
C LYS A 68 -26.33 28.64 -18.75
N ASP A 69 -25.67 27.85 -17.92
CA ASP A 69 -26.19 27.27 -16.69
C ASP A 69 -25.17 27.42 -15.55
N LEU A 70 -25.54 27.06 -14.33
CA LEU A 70 -24.65 27.07 -13.18
C LEU A 70 -23.78 25.80 -13.13
N PRO A 71 -22.52 25.88 -12.70
CA PRO A 71 -21.64 24.71 -12.56
C PRO A 71 -22.23 23.59 -11.71
N GLU A 72 -23.03 23.92 -10.68
CA GLU A 72 -23.70 22.93 -9.82
C GLU A 72 -24.78 22.10 -10.54
N ASN A 73 -25.36 22.63 -11.63
CA ASN A 73 -26.38 21.96 -12.42
C ASN A 73 -25.79 21.00 -13.46
N LEU A 74 -24.47 21.04 -13.63
CA LEU A 74 -23.75 20.17 -14.56
C LEU A 74 -23.31 18.87 -13.89
N GLU A 75 -23.19 17.83 -14.70
CA GLU A 75 -22.66 16.54 -14.31
C GLU A 75 -21.52 16.14 -15.23
N LEU A 76 -20.43 15.63 -14.66
CA LEU A 76 -19.26 15.11 -15.37
C LEU A 76 -19.25 13.59 -15.24
N THR A 77 -19.29 12.86 -16.36
CA THR A 77 -19.27 11.39 -16.36
C THR A 77 -18.37 10.83 -17.45
N CYS A 78 -17.95 9.58 -17.30
CA CYS A 78 -17.12 8.88 -18.27
C CYS A 78 -18.00 8.27 -19.35
N ASN A 79 -17.84 8.68 -20.61
CA ASN A 79 -18.48 8.04 -21.74
C ASN A 79 -17.54 6.99 -22.36
N LYS A 80 -17.74 5.72 -21.98
CA LYS A 80 -16.92 4.60 -22.46
C LYS A 80 -16.94 4.43 -23.98
N LYS A 81 -18.04 4.78 -24.66
CA LYS A 81 -18.15 4.66 -26.12
C LYS A 81 -17.28 5.68 -26.85
N LEU A 82 -17.21 6.89 -26.30
CA LEU A 82 -16.41 7.99 -26.85
C LEU A 82 -14.95 7.96 -26.38
N GLY A 83 -14.62 7.14 -25.36
CA GLY A 83 -13.27 7.06 -24.81
C GLY A 83 -12.82 8.36 -24.14
N GLN A 84 -13.76 9.16 -23.61
CA GLN A 84 -13.51 10.42 -22.92
C GLN A 84 -14.66 10.79 -21.96
N ALA A 85 -14.43 11.81 -21.14
CA ALA A 85 -15.46 12.36 -20.27
C ALA A 85 -16.41 13.29 -21.03
N ILE A 86 -17.67 13.34 -20.59
CA ILE A 86 -18.71 14.24 -21.08
C ILE A 86 -19.28 15.07 -19.93
N ILE A 87 -19.76 16.26 -20.27
CA ILE A 87 -20.45 17.18 -19.36
C ILE A 87 -21.81 17.50 -19.94
N TYR A 88 -22.85 17.47 -19.11
CA TYR A 88 -24.21 17.80 -19.50
C TYR A 88 -24.97 18.46 -18.34
N PRO A 89 -26.01 19.26 -18.61
CA PRO A 89 -26.97 19.71 -17.60
C PRO A 89 -27.79 18.52 -17.09
N ARG A 90 -27.93 18.38 -15.77
CA ARG A 90 -28.63 17.24 -15.14
C ARG A 90 -30.05 17.04 -15.64
N GLU A 91 -30.75 18.12 -15.96
CA GLU A 91 -32.12 18.09 -16.45
C GLU A 91 -32.22 17.62 -17.91
N ILE A 92 -31.16 17.79 -18.71
CA ILE A 92 -31.15 17.46 -20.14
C ILE A 92 -29.88 16.69 -20.50
N PRO A 93 -29.74 15.40 -20.10
CA PRO A 93 -28.52 14.62 -20.35
C PRO A 93 -28.19 14.39 -21.83
N GLN A 94 -29.16 14.55 -22.72
CA GLN A 94 -28.97 14.44 -24.17
C GLN A 94 -28.14 15.62 -24.72
N ASN A 95 -28.15 16.77 -24.04
CA ASN A 95 -27.37 17.94 -24.40
C ASN A 95 -26.01 17.88 -23.71
N TYR A 96 -25.10 17.08 -24.24
CA TYR A 96 -23.77 16.92 -23.68
C TYR A 96 -22.68 17.49 -24.61
N MET A 97 -21.57 17.88 -24.01
CA MET A 97 -20.32 18.21 -24.68
C MET A 97 -19.21 17.34 -24.10
N THR A 98 -18.27 16.94 -24.94
CA THR A 98 -17.07 16.24 -24.50
C THR A 98 -16.10 17.20 -23.83
N VAL A 99 -15.26 16.68 -22.93
CA VAL A 99 -14.18 17.49 -22.33
C VAL A 99 -13.21 18.02 -23.39
N GLY A 100 -13.00 17.26 -24.47
CA GLY A 100 -12.20 17.71 -25.62
C GLY A 100 -12.78 18.95 -26.29
N GLU A 101 -14.08 18.97 -26.60
CA GLU A 101 -14.75 20.12 -27.22
C GLU A 101 -14.72 21.36 -26.32
N ILE A 102 -14.90 21.20 -25.01
CA ILE A 102 -14.85 22.31 -24.06
C ILE A 102 -13.43 22.88 -23.96
N ALA A 103 -12.41 22.02 -23.91
CA ALA A 103 -11.02 22.44 -23.87
C ALA A 103 -10.58 23.13 -25.18
N GLU A 104 -11.01 22.60 -26.33
CA GLU A 104 -10.76 23.19 -27.65
C GLU A 104 -11.43 24.56 -27.76
N HIS A 105 -12.69 24.68 -27.34
CA HIS A 105 -13.40 25.95 -27.35
C HIS A 105 -12.68 26.99 -26.50
N ALA A 106 -12.30 26.65 -25.26
CA ALA A 106 -11.58 27.54 -24.36
C ALA A 106 -10.24 28.01 -24.93
N HIS A 107 -9.57 27.15 -25.71
CA HIS A 107 -8.33 27.51 -26.41
C HIS A 107 -8.60 28.51 -27.55
N ILE A 108 -9.58 28.24 -28.41
CA ILE A 108 -9.91 29.08 -29.59
C ILE A 108 -10.45 30.45 -29.16
N THR A 109 -11.23 30.52 -28.09
CA THR A 109 -11.82 31.77 -27.58
C THR A 109 -10.94 32.51 -26.59
N SER A 110 -9.71 32.03 -26.36
CA SER A 110 -8.74 32.65 -25.44
C SER A 110 -9.26 32.79 -24.00
N TRP A 111 -10.10 31.85 -23.54
CA TRP A 111 -10.51 31.77 -22.13
C TRP A 111 -9.36 31.26 -21.24
N GLY A 112 -8.41 30.53 -21.83
CA GLY A 112 -7.19 30.06 -21.17
C GLY A 112 -7.07 28.54 -21.19
N THR A 113 -6.02 28.05 -20.55
CA THR A 113 -5.74 26.61 -20.44
C THR A 113 -6.32 26.05 -19.15
N ILE A 114 -7.00 24.91 -19.24
CA ILE A 114 -7.51 24.19 -18.07
C ILE A 114 -6.32 23.49 -17.38
N SER A 115 -5.68 24.20 -16.46
CA SER A 115 -4.52 23.72 -15.71
C SER A 115 -4.51 24.29 -14.30
N TYR A 116 -4.05 23.52 -13.33
CA TYR A 116 -3.93 23.95 -11.94
C TYR A 116 -2.72 23.29 -11.28
N THR A 117 -2.03 24.06 -10.44
CA THR A 117 -0.88 23.60 -9.65
C THR A 117 -0.96 24.22 -8.27
N ASP A 118 -0.86 23.39 -7.24
CA ASP A 118 -0.86 23.84 -5.85
C ASP A 118 -0.17 22.78 -4.96
N THR A 119 0.06 23.13 -3.70
CA THR A 119 0.61 22.24 -2.68
C THR A 119 -0.43 21.95 -1.61
N LEU A 120 -0.49 20.70 -1.16
CA LEU A 120 -1.36 20.30 -0.06
C LEU A 120 -0.55 19.66 1.05
N ARG A 121 -0.65 20.23 2.26
CA ARG A 121 -0.14 19.60 3.48
C ARG A 121 -1.27 18.92 4.22
N GLN A 122 -1.27 17.59 4.19
CA GLN A 122 -2.13 16.81 5.06
C GLN A 122 -1.78 17.06 6.54
N LYS A 123 -2.79 17.28 7.37
CA LYS A 123 -2.63 17.61 8.80
C LYS A 123 -2.86 16.42 9.73
N ASN A 124 -3.60 15.41 9.27
CA ASN A 124 -3.94 14.24 10.07
C ASN A 124 -3.01 13.06 9.77
N CYS A 125 -2.97 12.11 10.69
CA CYS A 125 -2.26 10.84 10.55
C CYS A 125 -3.25 9.72 10.92
N PRO A 126 -4.08 9.26 9.97
CA PRO A 126 -5.12 8.29 10.28
C PRO A 126 -4.49 6.93 10.61
N PRO A 127 -4.97 6.24 11.67
CA PRO A 127 -4.43 4.96 12.05
C PRO A 127 -4.75 3.90 10.99
N CYS A 128 -3.78 3.05 10.71
CA CYS A 128 -3.98 1.81 9.96
C CYS A 128 -3.82 0.62 10.92
N PHE A 129 -4.57 -0.44 10.64
CA PHE A 129 -4.55 -1.66 11.43
C PHE A 129 -4.19 -2.83 10.54
N ILE A 130 -3.48 -3.80 11.08
CA ILE A 130 -3.27 -5.07 10.41
C ILE A 130 -3.34 -6.21 11.41
N THR A 131 -3.79 -7.36 10.95
CA THR A 131 -3.81 -8.60 11.71
C THR A 131 -3.27 -9.73 10.85
N HIS A 132 -2.37 -10.51 11.42
CA HIS A 132 -1.81 -11.71 10.81
C HIS A 132 -2.25 -12.94 11.60
N PHE A 133 -2.79 -13.91 10.90
CA PHE A 133 -2.95 -15.28 11.38
C PHE A 133 -2.00 -16.15 10.58
N VAL A 134 -1.04 -16.76 11.25
CA VAL A 134 0.02 -17.54 10.61
C VAL A 134 -0.04 -18.96 11.16
N GLU A 135 -0.11 -19.93 10.26
CA GLU A 135 0.07 -21.34 10.59
C GLU A 135 1.54 -21.68 10.47
N VAL A 136 2.09 -22.40 11.45
CA VAL A 136 3.49 -22.83 11.45
C VAL A 136 3.58 -24.31 11.74
N GLU A 137 4.53 -24.97 11.09
CA GLU A 137 4.97 -26.32 11.46
C GLU A 137 6.41 -26.25 11.95
N VAL A 138 6.70 -26.94 13.06
CA VAL A 138 8.04 -26.99 13.64
C VAL A 138 8.52 -28.43 13.63
N ASN A 139 9.62 -28.70 12.93
CA ASN A 139 10.27 -29.99 13.01
C ASN A 139 11.09 -30.07 14.30
N THR A 140 10.61 -30.84 15.28
CA THR A 140 11.27 -30.94 16.59
C THR A 140 12.64 -31.64 16.56
N LYS A 141 12.98 -32.32 15.46
CA LYS A 141 14.30 -32.97 15.29
C LYS A 141 15.35 -32.05 14.67
N THR A 142 14.94 -31.11 13.80
CA THR A 142 15.86 -30.20 13.09
C THR A 142 15.76 -28.74 13.54
N GLY A 143 14.66 -28.38 14.22
CA GLY A 143 14.33 -27.00 14.58
C GLY A 143 13.77 -26.18 13.42
N GLU A 144 13.68 -26.75 12.22
CA GLU A 144 13.18 -26.05 11.02
C GLU A 144 11.71 -25.64 11.20
N ILE A 145 11.40 -24.42 10.76
CA ILE A 145 10.08 -23.82 10.82
C ILE A 145 9.59 -23.62 9.39
N SER A 146 8.42 -24.14 9.05
CA SER A 146 7.74 -23.89 7.78
C SER A 146 6.41 -23.18 8.01
N ILE A 147 5.94 -22.46 6.98
CA ILE A 147 4.71 -21.67 7.03
C ILE A 147 3.74 -22.18 5.96
N PRO A 148 2.84 -23.11 6.28
CA PRO A 148 1.93 -23.69 5.29
C PRO A 148 0.91 -22.67 4.75
N ARG A 149 0.47 -21.74 5.60
CA ARG A 149 -0.67 -20.86 5.34
C ARG A 149 -0.59 -19.56 6.15
N ALA A 150 -1.09 -18.49 5.55
CA ALA A 150 -1.27 -17.20 6.23
C ALA A 150 -2.61 -16.56 5.85
N VAL A 151 -3.25 -15.90 6.81
CA VAL A 151 -4.41 -15.04 6.60
C VAL A 151 -4.07 -13.65 7.11
N ILE A 152 -4.17 -12.65 6.25
CA ILE A 152 -3.74 -11.29 6.53
C ILE A 152 -4.93 -10.36 6.30
N MET A 153 -5.29 -9.60 7.33
CA MET A 153 -6.38 -8.64 7.26
C MET A 153 -5.85 -7.23 7.53
N GLY A 154 -5.95 -6.34 6.55
CA GLY A 154 -5.42 -4.98 6.62
C GLY A 154 -6.51 -3.92 6.50
N ASP A 155 -6.48 -2.92 7.36
CA ASP A 155 -7.31 -1.73 7.29
C ASP A 155 -6.52 -0.55 6.72
N SER A 156 -6.76 -0.29 5.43
CA SER A 156 -6.24 0.87 4.70
C SER A 156 -7.35 1.83 4.25
N GLY A 157 -8.53 1.76 4.85
CA GLY A 157 -9.71 2.44 4.31
C GLY A 157 -10.02 1.99 2.88
N THR A 158 -10.42 2.91 2.02
CA THR A 158 -10.69 2.61 0.60
C THR A 158 -9.43 2.16 -0.13
N VAL A 159 -9.46 0.96 -0.72
CA VAL A 159 -8.36 0.43 -1.53
C VAL A 159 -8.42 1.01 -2.95
N ILE A 160 -7.45 1.87 -3.29
CA ILE A 160 -7.36 2.53 -4.61
C ILE A 160 -7.00 1.53 -5.72
N ASN A 161 -6.07 0.62 -5.44
CA ASN A 161 -5.65 -0.41 -6.39
C ASN A 161 -5.51 -1.76 -5.67
N PRO A 162 -6.50 -2.67 -5.79
CA PRO A 162 -6.49 -3.97 -5.10
C PRO A 162 -5.23 -4.80 -5.36
N ASP A 163 -4.78 -4.89 -6.61
CA ASP A 163 -3.63 -5.74 -6.97
C ASP A 163 -2.32 -5.24 -6.35
N LEU A 164 -2.08 -3.92 -6.41
CA LEU A 164 -0.89 -3.32 -5.79
C LEU A 164 -0.95 -3.37 -4.27
N TRP A 165 -2.16 -3.28 -3.71
CA TRP A 165 -2.38 -3.35 -2.27
C TRP A 165 -2.12 -4.76 -1.74
N GLU A 166 -2.64 -5.78 -2.42
CA GLU A 166 -2.39 -7.19 -2.09
C GLU A 166 -0.90 -7.53 -2.25
N GLY A 167 -0.27 -7.12 -3.35
CA GLY A 167 1.16 -7.29 -3.57
C GLY A 167 2.01 -6.63 -2.48
N GLN A 168 1.62 -5.46 -1.98
CA GLN A 168 2.32 -4.83 -0.86
C GLN A 168 2.21 -5.64 0.43
N ILE A 169 1.03 -6.15 0.75
CA ILE A 169 0.83 -6.94 1.97
C ILE A 169 1.63 -8.25 1.91
N ILE A 170 1.62 -8.94 0.77
CA ILE A 170 2.40 -10.17 0.58
C ILE A 170 3.91 -9.87 0.67
N GLY A 171 4.37 -8.77 0.05
CA GLY A 171 5.78 -8.35 0.13
C GLY A 171 6.20 -7.99 1.55
N ALA A 172 5.35 -7.29 2.31
CA ALA A 172 5.60 -6.99 3.71
C ALA A 172 5.61 -8.24 4.59
N PHE A 173 4.72 -9.21 4.32
CA PHE A 173 4.72 -10.50 4.98
C PHE A 173 6.02 -11.28 4.73
N SER A 174 6.48 -11.32 3.47
CA SER A 174 7.76 -11.92 3.09
C SER A 174 8.93 -11.28 3.84
N ARG A 175 9.00 -9.95 3.87
CA ARG A 175 10.03 -9.23 4.65
C ARG A 175 9.93 -9.54 6.15
N GLY A 176 8.72 -9.65 6.68
CA GLY A 176 8.49 -10.00 8.07
C GLY A 176 8.94 -11.40 8.42
N LEU A 177 8.76 -12.36 7.50
CA LEU A 177 9.29 -13.72 7.64
C LEU A 177 10.82 -13.71 7.73
N GLY A 178 11.48 -12.94 6.85
CA GLY A 178 12.92 -12.75 6.90
C GLY A 178 13.39 -12.23 8.25
N PHE A 179 12.83 -11.10 8.69
CA PHE A 179 13.09 -10.52 10.00
C PHE A 179 12.86 -11.48 11.18
N SER A 180 11.91 -12.41 11.04
CA SER A 180 11.51 -13.29 12.14
C SER A 180 12.32 -14.56 12.22
N LEU A 181 12.85 -15.07 11.11
CA LEU A 181 13.41 -16.42 11.02
C LEU A 181 14.86 -16.46 10.49
N LEU A 182 15.30 -15.44 9.74
CA LEU A 182 16.53 -15.51 8.94
C LEU A 182 17.48 -14.33 9.11
N GLU A 183 16.95 -13.10 9.11
CA GLU A 183 17.75 -11.88 8.99
C GLU A 183 18.40 -11.51 10.34
N GLU A 184 19.73 -11.58 10.39
CA GLU A 184 20.54 -11.18 11.56
C GLU A 184 21.78 -10.42 11.10
N THR A 185 22.15 -9.38 11.85
CA THR A 185 23.36 -8.57 11.62
C THR A 185 24.29 -8.70 12.82
N GLU A 186 24.89 -9.88 12.99
CA GLU A 186 25.89 -10.07 14.04
C GLU A 186 27.13 -9.22 13.78
N TYR A 187 27.68 -8.63 14.83
CA TYR A 187 28.95 -7.89 14.77
C TYR A 187 29.98 -8.58 15.66
N ASP A 188 31.21 -8.73 15.16
CA ASP A 188 32.35 -9.11 15.99
C ASP A 188 32.67 -7.97 16.96
N LEU A 189 32.43 -8.21 18.25
CA LEU A 189 32.59 -7.21 19.30
C LEU A 189 34.05 -6.76 19.49
N ASN A 190 35.04 -7.52 19.01
CA ASN A 190 36.45 -7.17 19.17
C ASN A 190 36.93 -6.16 18.11
N ASN A 191 36.41 -6.24 16.88
CA ASN A 191 36.89 -5.43 15.75
C ASN A 191 35.78 -4.64 15.04
N GLY A 192 34.52 -4.81 15.44
CA GLY A 192 33.36 -4.11 14.88
C GLY A 192 32.96 -4.58 13.48
N LYS A 193 33.51 -5.68 12.97
CA LYS A 193 33.16 -6.19 11.64
C LYS A 193 31.78 -6.85 11.66
N LEU A 194 31.00 -6.56 10.62
CA LEU A 194 29.73 -7.22 10.35
C LEU A 194 30.00 -8.66 9.92
N GLY A 195 29.40 -9.63 10.61
CA GLY A 195 29.62 -11.06 10.39
C GLY A 195 29.34 -11.51 8.96
N CYS A 196 28.30 -10.97 8.32
CA CYS A 196 27.97 -11.29 6.94
C CYS A 196 28.82 -10.56 5.88
N ASN A 197 29.72 -9.65 6.29
CA ASN A 197 30.51 -8.81 5.38
C ASN A 197 29.70 -8.07 4.28
N GLY A 198 28.41 -7.85 4.50
CA GLY A 198 27.49 -7.25 3.51
C GLY A 198 27.12 -8.18 2.35
N MET A 199 27.42 -9.48 2.46
CA MET A 199 27.14 -10.48 1.43
C MET A 199 25.76 -11.13 1.65
N ILE A 200 24.93 -11.16 0.61
CA ILE A 200 23.58 -11.79 0.66
C ILE A 200 23.66 -13.30 0.88
N THR A 201 24.81 -13.92 0.61
CA THR A 201 25.04 -15.34 0.93
C THR A 201 24.99 -15.61 2.43
N ASP A 202 25.40 -14.62 3.23
CA ASP A 202 25.50 -14.73 4.68
C ASP A 202 24.38 -13.95 5.40
N TYR A 203 23.90 -12.85 4.80
CA TYR A 203 22.64 -12.20 5.20
C TYR A 203 21.45 -12.84 4.47
N LYS A 204 20.93 -13.91 5.05
CA LYS A 204 19.89 -14.72 4.42
C LYS A 204 18.56 -13.97 4.38
N ILE A 205 18.01 -13.83 3.18
CA ILE A 205 16.65 -13.35 2.94
C ILE A 205 15.75 -14.50 2.48
N PRO A 206 14.44 -14.46 2.74
CA PRO A 206 13.51 -15.46 2.25
C PRO A 206 13.54 -15.58 0.73
N THR A 207 13.51 -16.81 0.25
CA THR A 207 13.32 -17.17 -1.15
C THR A 207 11.85 -17.49 -1.42
N ALA A 208 11.50 -17.74 -2.68
CA ALA A 208 10.16 -18.18 -3.04
C ALA A 208 9.77 -19.55 -2.42
N LEU A 209 10.75 -20.36 -2.01
CA LEU A 209 10.50 -21.65 -1.35
C LEU A 209 10.21 -21.52 0.15
N ASP A 210 10.60 -20.40 0.76
CA ASP A 210 10.37 -20.12 2.19
C ASP A 210 8.98 -19.50 2.43
N MET A 211 8.31 -19.08 1.36
CA MET A 211 6.97 -18.50 1.40
C MET A 211 5.90 -19.58 1.30
N PRO A 212 4.72 -19.39 1.93
CA PRO A 212 3.55 -20.19 1.61
C PRO A 212 3.24 -20.08 0.11
N LYS A 213 2.64 -21.12 -0.47
CA LYS A 213 2.07 -21.02 -1.82
C LYS A 213 1.07 -19.87 -1.86
N ILE A 214 1.03 -19.14 -2.97
CA ILE A 214 0.19 -17.93 -3.08
C ILE A 214 -1.29 -18.22 -2.81
N ASP A 215 -1.79 -19.39 -3.23
CA ASP A 215 -3.17 -19.84 -2.97
C ASP A 215 -3.48 -20.07 -1.48
N ASN A 216 -2.44 -20.22 -0.66
CA ASN A 216 -2.53 -20.37 0.80
C ASN A 216 -2.32 -19.04 1.55
N ILE A 217 -2.15 -17.92 0.85
CA ILE A 217 -2.07 -16.59 1.44
C ILE A 217 -3.39 -15.88 1.17
N ILE A 218 -4.22 -15.76 2.21
CA ILE A 218 -5.52 -15.10 2.10
C ILE A 218 -5.37 -13.66 2.56
N VAL A 219 -5.47 -12.71 1.64
CA VAL A 219 -5.43 -11.27 1.96
C VAL A 219 -6.85 -10.69 1.93
N ARG A 220 -7.21 -9.92 2.97
CA ARG A 220 -8.53 -9.28 3.11
C ARG A 220 -8.40 -7.83 3.57
N SER A 221 -9.14 -6.93 2.92
CA SER A 221 -9.21 -5.53 3.31
C SER A 221 -10.37 -5.30 4.26
N ALA A 222 -10.17 -4.49 5.29
CA ALA A 222 -11.26 -3.99 6.12
C ALA A 222 -12.00 -2.87 5.38
N HIS A 223 -13.33 -2.95 5.35
CA HIS A 223 -14.18 -1.93 4.73
C HIS A 223 -14.37 -0.74 5.68
N THR A 224 -13.37 0.13 5.76
CA THR A 224 -13.44 1.40 6.50
C THR A 224 -13.33 2.60 5.57
N TYR A 225 -13.73 3.77 6.04
CA TYR A 225 -13.63 5.02 5.29
C TYR A 225 -12.99 6.10 6.15
N GLU A 226 -11.88 6.66 5.71
CA GLU A 226 -11.19 7.77 6.38
C GLU A 226 -11.62 9.12 5.77
N PRO A 227 -12.43 9.94 6.47
CA PRO A 227 -12.96 11.19 5.92
C PRO A 227 -11.88 12.14 5.38
N THR A 228 -10.66 12.11 5.92
CA THR A 228 -9.60 13.03 5.49
C THR A 228 -8.68 12.45 4.41
N GLY A 229 -8.87 11.18 4.05
CA GLY A 229 -8.12 10.48 3.02
C GLY A 229 -8.71 10.64 1.62
N PRO A 230 -7.90 10.50 0.55
CA PRO A 230 -8.41 10.53 -0.81
C PRO A 230 -9.38 9.37 -1.02
N PHE A 231 -10.67 9.69 -1.24
CA PHE A 231 -11.76 8.72 -1.36
C PHE A 231 -11.91 7.78 -0.15
N GLY A 232 -11.47 8.18 1.04
CA GLY A 232 -11.48 7.29 2.21
C GLY A 232 -10.21 6.47 2.41
N ALA A 233 -9.19 6.61 1.55
CA ALA A 233 -7.99 5.79 1.59
C ALA A 233 -6.97 6.24 2.65
N LYS A 234 -6.29 5.26 3.25
CA LYS A 234 -5.18 5.41 4.21
C LYS A 234 -3.91 4.76 3.65
N GLY A 235 -2.79 4.96 4.35
CA GLY A 235 -1.56 4.21 4.11
C GLY A 235 -1.56 2.85 4.83
N ILE A 236 -0.93 1.81 4.26
CA ILE A 236 -0.71 0.51 4.95
C ILE A 236 0.68 -0.13 4.78
N GLY A 237 1.49 0.31 3.81
CA GLY A 237 2.80 -0.25 3.46
C GLY A 237 3.68 -0.69 4.63
N GLU A 238 4.06 0.18 5.56
CA GLU A 238 4.94 -0.21 6.69
C GLU A 238 4.20 -0.98 7.77
N ALA A 239 2.94 -0.63 8.03
CA ALA A 239 2.11 -1.34 9.02
C ALA A 239 1.96 -2.81 8.67
N ALA A 240 1.99 -3.14 7.38
CA ALA A 240 1.88 -4.51 6.91
C ALA A 240 3.00 -5.44 7.39
N LEU A 241 4.16 -4.89 7.78
CA LEU A 241 5.28 -5.64 8.32
C LEU A 241 5.16 -5.88 9.85
N SER A 242 4.53 -4.96 10.58
CA SER A 242 4.80 -4.77 12.02
C SER A 242 4.42 -5.94 12.91
N SER A 243 3.40 -6.73 12.56
CA SER A 243 2.90 -7.83 13.40
C SER A 243 3.30 -9.22 12.91
N VAL A 244 4.14 -9.33 11.87
CA VAL A 244 4.53 -10.62 11.31
C VAL A 244 5.34 -11.43 12.32
N GLY A 245 6.38 -10.84 12.92
CA GLY A 245 7.23 -11.57 13.87
C GLY A 245 6.53 -11.96 15.17
N SER A 246 5.62 -11.12 15.66
CA SER A 246 4.81 -11.50 16.83
C SER A 246 3.81 -12.61 16.49
N ALA A 247 3.21 -12.61 15.30
CA ALA A 247 2.33 -13.68 14.85
C ALA A 247 3.09 -15.02 14.74
N ILE A 248 4.28 -15.01 14.15
CA ILE A 248 5.13 -16.21 14.03
C ILE A 248 5.56 -16.71 15.40
N ALA A 249 6.07 -15.84 16.28
CA ALA A 249 6.50 -16.24 17.62
C ALA A 249 5.34 -16.82 18.45
N ASN A 250 4.14 -16.25 18.33
CA ASN A 250 2.93 -16.78 18.97
C ASN A 250 2.51 -18.14 18.38
N ALA A 251 2.61 -18.32 17.06
CA ALA A 251 2.29 -19.57 16.41
C ALA A 251 3.29 -20.68 16.80
N ILE A 252 4.58 -20.37 16.90
CA ILE A 252 5.60 -21.30 17.40
C ILE A 252 5.31 -21.68 18.86
N TYR A 253 4.97 -20.69 19.70
CA TYR A 253 4.55 -20.97 21.08
C TYR A 253 3.34 -21.92 21.13
N ASN A 254 2.34 -21.73 20.27
CA ASN A 254 1.20 -22.63 20.17
C ASN A 254 1.62 -24.05 19.71
N ALA A 255 2.60 -24.17 18.81
CA ALA A 255 3.06 -25.46 18.28
C ALA A 255 3.89 -26.27 19.26
N ILE A 256 4.85 -25.65 19.97
CA ILE A 256 5.82 -26.38 20.81
C ILE A 256 5.78 -25.99 22.30
N GLY A 257 4.95 -25.02 22.68
CA GLY A 257 4.81 -24.55 24.06
C GLY A 257 6.07 -23.86 24.61
N ILE A 258 6.85 -23.20 23.75
CA ILE A 258 8.07 -22.46 24.10
C ILE A 258 7.94 -21.03 23.59
N ARG A 259 8.24 -20.06 24.45
CA ARG A 259 8.10 -18.63 24.14
C ARG A 259 9.47 -18.06 23.79
N PHE A 260 9.59 -17.48 22.60
CA PHE A 260 10.78 -16.73 22.17
C PHE A 260 10.52 -15.23 22.33
N TYR A 261 11.54 -14.52 22.83
CA TYR A 261 11.51 -13.07 23.04
C TYR A 261 12.55 -12.32 22.21
N GLU A 262 13.35 -13.06 21.44
CA GLU A 262 14.41 -12.53 20.58
C GLU A 262 14.21 -13.09 19.17
N LEU A 263 14.31 -12.20 18.19
CA LEU A 263 14.32 -12.53 16.77
C LEU A 263 15.76 -12.38 16.24
N PRO A 264 16.15 -13.14 15.20
CA PRO A 264 15.36 -14.19 14.56
C PRO A 264 15.28 -15.48 15.38
N ILE A 265 14.21 -16.25 15.19
CA ILE A 265 13.99 -17.59 15.78
C ILE A 265 14.58 -18.62 14.83
N THR A 266 15.89 -18.84 14.92
CA THR A 266 16.60 -19.77 14.04
C THR A 266 16.39 -21.23 14.47
N PRO A 267 16.59 -22.21 13.57
CA PRO A 267 16.49 -23.63 13.92
C PRO A 267 17.38 -24.05 15.10
N GLU A 268 18.57 -23.46 15.22
CA GLU A 268 19.50 -23.70 16.32
C GLU A 268 18.93 -23.23 17.66
N LYS A 269 18.30 -22.04 17.68
CA LYS A 269 17.61 -21.51 18.88
C LYS A 269 16.42 -22.40 19.25
N VAL A 270 15.68 -22.92 18.27
CA VAL A 270 14.57 -23.86 18.51
C VAL A 270 15.05 -25.17 19.12
N LEU A 271 16.07 -25.81 18.53
CA LEU A 271 16.62 -27.07 19.04
C LEU A 271 17.19 -26.93 20.45
N LYS A 272 17.90 -25.82 20.71
CA LYS A 272 18.42 -25.53 22.04
C LYS A 272 17.29 -25.44 23.07
N ALA A 273 16.23 -24.70 22.76
CA ALA A 273 15.11 -24.52 23.66
C ALA A 273 14.31 -25.82 23.91
N LEU A 274 14.18 -26.68 22.89
CA LEU A 274 13.55 -28.01 23.03
C LEU A 274 14.34 -28.90 24.00
N ARG A 275 15.66 -28.96 23.86
CA ARG A 275 16.54 -29.73 24.77
C ARG A 275 16.46 -29.22 26.22
N GLU A 276 16.46 -27.91 26.41
CA GLU A 276 16.32 -27.30 27.73
C GLU A 276 14.97 -27.61 28.38
N LYS A 277 13.91 -27.70 27.58
CA LYS A 277 12.57 -28.10 28.04
C LYS A 277 12.52 -29.58 28.43
N GLU A 278 13.15 -30.46 27.67
CA GLU A 278 13.25 -31.88 27.97
C GLU A 278 14.01 -32.12 29.29
N ALA A 279 15.17 -31.51 29.46
CA ALA A 279 15.97 -31.62 30.68
C ALA A 279 15.19 -31.21 31.95
N LYS A 280 14.45 -30.09 31.89
CA LYS A 280 13.60 -29.64 33.01
C LYS A 280 12.46 -30.60 33.35
N ASN A 281 11.91 -31.29 32.35
CA ASN A 281 10.84 -32.26 32.56
C ASN A 281 11.34 -33.56 33.20
N GLU A 282 12.60 -33.93 32.95
CA GLU A 282 13.26 -35.07 33.57
C GLU A 282 13.62 -34.78 35.03
N GLU A 283 14.15 -33.58 35.33
CA GLU A 283 14.46 -33.14 36.69
C GLU A 283 13.21 -33.00 37.59
N GLY A 284 12.05 -32.59 37.03
CA GLY A 284 10.80 -32.47 37.78
C GLY A 284 10.05 -33.79 38.02
N ARG A 285 10.53 -34.91 37.46
CA ARG A 285 9.94 -36.25 37.63
C ARG A 285 10.72 -37.15 38.60
N GLY A 286 11.92 -36.75 39.03
CA GLY A 286 12.71 -37.40 40.07
C GLY A 286 12.39 -36.86 41.46
#